data_AF-A0A929VGU2-F1
#
_entry.id   AF-A0A929VGU2-F1
#
_cell.length_a   1.000
_cell.length_b   1.000
_cell.length_c   1.000
_cell.angle_alpha   90.00
_cell.angle_beta   90.00
_cell.angle_gamma   90.00
#
_symmetry.space_group_name_H-M   'P 1'
#
loop_
_entity.id
_entity.type
_entity.pdbx_description
1 polymer ?
#
loop_
_entity_poly.entity_id
_entity_poly.type
_entity_poly.pdbx_seq_one_letter_code
_entity_poly.pdbx_strand_id
1 'polypeptide(L)'
;MGESINKGRTIASDDGQNKCPKCGATDISVNPKTGKLRCNFCRFEFEPDLVEDKGPEDLEGTSIGAGASKIEEDAQDMVTLKCQSCGAEVVIDTTSSTQARCHWCRNTLSINNQIANGAVPDVILPFKVTKEEARNRIASFVGRRKFFAHPRFRREFTTENISGVYLPYMIVDMKGHMELSGVGEVTVGEYNVGSDDKKRIVYDVDVYNVSRSFDIEIDDLTIESSSDKLDVSNRTKTNNIINSIMPFDTDNVVKYNSNYLKGFTSEKRDTNVEDLKDLLNIQASDIARYSTNSTLNKYDRGVRWDKESFNISGQSWTAAYLPVWLYSYMETKGSQKVLHYVAVNARTKETMGSVPINMGRLVFMSAIVEIFGILIGFILSMSQTRDSDYTWIFYLLGFIYFMVMYMRYRNSNARHTYERETKFEIKNMQTSDQKIRTMHGVESSSMSEANNKLLKGKISAFNLDDFRDIIGK
;
A
#
# COMPACT_ATOMS: atom_id res chain seq x y z
N MET A 1 -25.20 9.46 45.26
CA MET A 1 -24.20 8.40 44.98
C MET A 1 -24.08 8.27 43.48
N GLY A 2 -23.17 9.02 42.87
CA GLY A 2 -22.73 8.80 41.50
C GLY A 2 -21.24 8.58 41.57
N GLU A 3 -20.80 7.33 41.52
CA GLU A 3 -19.39 6.98 41.37
C GLU A 3 -18.93 7.51 40.01
N SER A 4 -18.17 8.60 40.01
CA SER A 4 -17.39 9.01 38.85
C SER A 4 -16.36 7.90 38.61
N ILE A 5 -16.63 7.05 37.62
CA ILE A 5 -15.67 6.06 37.13
C ILE A 5 -14.44 6.83 36.68
N ASN A 6 -13.41 6.82 37.51
CA ASN A 6 -12.12 7.42 37.24
C ASN A 6 -11.48 6.57 36.13
N LYS A 7 -11.72 6.92 34.86
CA LYS A 7 -11.08 6.32 33.69
C LYS A 7 -9.60 6.69 33.75
N GLY A 8 -8.82 5.98 34.56
CA GLY A 8 -7.40 6.22 34.74
C GLY A 8 -6.69 6.08 33.40
N ARG A 9 -6.14 7.18 32.89
CA ARG A 9 -5.31 7.25 31.68
C ARG A 9 -3.84 7.05 32.04
N THR A 10 -2.99 6.75 31.06
CA THR A 10 -1.55 6.69 31.27
C THR A 10 -1.02 8.06 31.68
N ILE A 11 -0.24 8.13 32.75
CA ILE A 11 0.46 9.37 33.12
C ILE A 11 1.83 9.31 32.47
N ALA A 12 1.99 10.03 31.36
CA ALA A 12 3.32 10.43 30.91
C ALA A 12 3.83 11.46 31.91
N SER A 13 4.82 11.10 32.72
CA SER A 13 5.44 12.04 33.65
C SER A 13 6.55 12.84 32.96
N ASP A 14 6.82 14.05 33.44
CA ASP A 14 7.84 14.97 32.91
C ASP A 14 9.28 14.39 32.90
N ASP A 15 9.46 13.20 33.49
CA ASP A 15 10.70 12.42 33.48
C ASP A 15 10.78 11.39 32.32
N GLY A 16 9.84 11.43 31.37
CA GLY A 16 9.81 10.55 30.19
C GLY A 16 9.31 9.13 30.45
N GLN A 17 8.83 8.82 31.66
CA GLN A 17 8.40 7.46 32.03
C GLN A 17 6.89 7.26 31.90
N ASN A 18 6.50 6.12 31.31
CA ASN A 18 5.11 5.67 31.25
C ASN A 18 4.77 4.86 32.52
N LYS A 19 4.01 5.45 33.45
CA LYS A 19 3.69 4.86 34.76
C LYS A 19 2.25 4.38 34.87
N CYS A 20 2.03 3.34 35.67
CA CYS A 20 0.70 2.85 35.99
C CYS A 20 -0.05 3.91 36.82
N PRO A 21 -1.26 4.35 36.41
CA PRO A 21 -2.00 5.38 37.12
C PRO A 21 -2.47 4.96 38.52
N LYS A 22 -2.52 3.66 38.81
CA LYS A 22 -2.96 3.13 40.12
C LYS A 22 -1.82 2.98 41.13
N CYS A 23 -0.63 2.55 40.70
CA CYS A 23 0.44 2.17 41.62
C CYS A 23 1.83 2.72 41.26
N GLY A 24 1.96 3.50 40.18
CA GLY A 24 3.23 4.11 39.77
C GLY A 24 4.26 3.16 39.13
N ALA A 25 3.98 1.86 39.04
CA ALA A 25 4.92 0.90 38.44
C ALA A 25 5.04 1.09 36.91
N THR A 26 6.24 0.89 36.38
CA THR A 26 6.58 1.00 34.94
C THR A 26 6.54 -0.35 34.21
N ASP A 27 6.46 -1.47 34.95
CA ASP A 27 6.26 -2.78 34.35
C ASP A 27 4.79 -2.96 33.91
N ILE A 28 4.53 -2.53 32.68
CA ILE A 28 3.23 -2.55 32.01
C ILE A 28 3.37 -3.38 30.73
N SER A 29 2.36 -4.19 30.41
CA SER A 29 2.29 -4.95 29.16
C SER A 29 0.96 -4.71 28.45
N VAL A 30 0.97 -4.87 27.12
CA VAL A 30 -0.27 -4.81 26.33
C VAL A 30 -1.03 -6.12 26.53
N ASN A 31 -2.33 -6.02 26.80
CA ASN A 31 -3.24 -7.15 26.71
C ASN A 31 -3.57 -7.38 25.21
N PRO A 32 -3.08 -8.46 24.59
CA PRO A 32 -3.22 -8.67 23.15
C PRO A 32 -4.67 -8.93 22.71
N LYS A 33 -5.58 -9.23 23.64
CA LYS A 33 -7.00 -9.44 23.33
C LYS A 33 -7.78 -8.13 23.34
N THR A 34 -7.45 -7.21 24.22
CA THR A 34 -8.21 -5.97 24.43
C THR A 34 -7.50 -4.73 23.88
N GLY A 35 -6.20 -4.80 23.58
CA GLY A 35 -5.37 -3.65 23.19
C GLY A 35 -5.04 -2.70 24.34
N LYS A 36 -5.57 -2.97 25.54
CA LYS A 36 -5.38 -2.15 26.74
C LYS A 36 -4.04 -2.42 27.39
N LEU A 37 -3.58 -1.47 28.18
CA LEU A 37 -2.36 -1.60 28.96
C LEU A 37 -2.70 -2.18 30.34
N ARG A 38 -1.90 -3.16 30.78
CA ARG A 38 -2.06 -3.83 32.08
C ARG A 38 -0.76 -3.75 32.86
N CYS A 39 -0.84 -3.23 34.07
CA CYS A 39 0.28 -3.25 35.01
C CYS A 39 0.58 -4.68 35.47
N ASN A 40 1.82 -5.13 35.36
CA ASN A 40 2.25 -6.45 35.82
C ASN A 40 2.36 -6.54 37.35
N PHE A 41 2.54 -5.40 38.02
CA PHE A 41 2.58 -5.33 39.49
C PHE A 41 1.18 -5.38 40.11
N CYS A 42 0.35 -4.36 39.91
CA CYS A 42 -0.96 -4.26 40.57
C CYS A 42 -2.12 -4.85 39.76
N ARG A 43 -1.86 -5.37 38.56
CA ARG A 43 -2.83 -5.98 37.63
C ARG A 43 -3.95 -5.06 37.15
N PHE A 44 -3.86 -3.76 37.44
CA PHE A 44 -4.78 -2.75 36.91
C PHE A 44 -4.66 -2.67 35.39
N GLU A 45 -5.79 -2.81 34.71
CA GLU A 45 -5.94 -2.61 33.27
C GLU A 45 -6.56 -1.24 33.05
N PHE A 46 -5.98 -0.46 32.14
CA PHE A 46 -6.39 0.91 31.89
C PHE A 46 -6.48 1.21 30.39
N GLU A 47 -7.36 2.15 30.05
CA GLU A 47 -7.64 2.50 28.67
C GLU A 47 -6.45 3.25 28.06
N PRO A 48 -6.11 2.97 26.80
CA PRO A 48 -5.20 3.84 26.07
C PRO A 48 -5.77 5.23 25.90
N ASP A 49 -4.86 6.19 25.78
CA ASP A 49 -5.16 7.54 25.34
C ASP A 49 -5.42 7.53 23.83
N LEU A 50 -6.65 7.18 23.45
CA LEU A 50 -7.15 7.37 22.08
C LEU A 50 -6.91 8.83 21.70
N VAL A 51 -6.28 9.03 20.55
CA VAL A 51 -6.11 10.36 19.99
C VAL A 51 -7.40 10.70 19.26
N GLU A 52 -8.03 11.80 19.66
CA GLU A 52 -9.16 12.33 18.90
C GLU A 52 -8.62 12.84 17.57
N ASP A 53 -9.11 12.23 16.51
CA ASP A 53 -8.93 12.74 15.17
C ASP A 53 -9.73 14.05 15.03
N LYS A 54 -9.02 15.11 14.62
CA LYS A 54 -9.60 16.43 14.40
C LYS A 54 -10.15 16.58 12.98
N GLY A 55 -9.81 15.64 12.10
CA GLY A 55 -10.18 15.63 10.70
C GLY A 55 -9.62 16.82 9.89
N PRO A 56 -9.90 16.84 8.59
CA PRO A 56 -9.39 17.86 7.67
C PRO A 56 -10.18 19.19 7.64
N GLU A 57 -11.35 19.27 8.27
CA GLU A 57 -12.33 20.36 8.05
C GLU A 57 -11.79 21.76 8.34
N ASP A 58 -11.13 21.93 9.49
CA ASP A 58 -10.60 23.21 9.98
C ASP A 58 -9.11 23.43 9.65
N LEU A 59 -8.54 22.65 8.72
CA LEU A 59 -7.11 22.76 8.39
C LEU A 59 -6.81 23.97 7.50
N GLU A 60 -5.89 24.82 7.98
CA GLU A 60 -5.25 25.88 7.22
C GLU A 60 -3.72 25.82 7.38
N GLY A 61 -2.99 26.03 6.28
CA GLY A 61 -1.53 26.02 6.29
C GLY A 61 -0.93 24.63 6.47
N THR A 62 0.18 24.52 7.20
CA THR A 62 0.89 23.25 7.45
C THR A 62 1.08 23.04 8.94
N SER A 63 0.43 22.02 9.48
CA SER A 63 0.62 21.51 10.84
C SER A 63 1.52 20.28 10.80
N ILE A 64 2.53 20.22 11.67
CA ILE A 64 3.45 19.09 11.77
C ILE A 64 3.47 18.63 13.24
N GLY A 65 3.10 17.38 13.47
CA GLY A 65 3.19 16.72 14.77
C GLY A 65 4.62 16.68 15.29
N ALA A 66 4.78 16.56 16.60
CA ALA A 66 6.11 16.55 17.24
C ALA A 66 6.94 15.34 16.78
N GLY A 67 6.33 14.19 16.49
CA GLY A 67 7.01 13.03 15.93
C GLY A 67 7.28 13.13 14.42
N ALA A 68 6.53 14.00 13.73
CA ALA A 68 6.71 14.29 12.30
C ALA A 68 7.73 15.41 12.03
N SER A 69 8.19 16.14 13.06
CA SER A 69 9.21 17.19 12.93
C SER A 69 10.56 16.63 12.47
N LYS A 70 11.53 17.53 12.21
CA LYS A 70 12.87 17.14 11.79
C LYS A 70 13.47 16.14 12.80
N ILE A 71 14.11 15.11 12.26
CA ILE A 71 14.76 14.07 13.04
C ILE A 71 15.92 14.70 13.81
N GLU A 72 15.82 14.76 15.14
CA GLU A 72 16.91 15.16 16.04
C GLU A 72 17.73 13.93 16.42
N GLU A 73 19.07 14.06 16.43
CA GLU A 73 19.99 12.92 16.56
C GLU A 73 20.08 12.32 17.98
N ASP A 74 19.51 12.98 19.00
CA ASP A 74 19.88 12.74 20.40
C ASP A 74 18.69 12.26 21.25
N ALA A 75 18.47 10.94 21.26
CA ALA A 75 17.64 10.27 22.26
C ALA A 75 18.55 9.37 23.12
N GLN A 76 18.64 9.63 24.43
CA GLN A 76 19.66 9.02 25.29
C GLN A 76 19.42 7.53 25.62
N ASP A 77 18.17 7.05 25.64
CA ASP A 77 17.85 5.70 26.13
C ASP A 77 17.39 4.69 25.04
N MET A 78 16.92 5.20 23.89
CA MET A 78 16.61 4.39 22.71
C MET A 78 17.83 4.41 21.80
N VAL A 79 18.23 3.28 21.23
CA VAL A 79 19.29 3.25 20.20
C VAL A 79 18.80 2.50 18.98
N THR A 80 19.15 3.01 17.80
CA THR A 80 18.86 2.33 16.55
C THR A 80 20.06 1.51 16.12
N LEU A 81 19.88 0.21 15.92
CA LEU A 81 20.92 -0.71 15.44
C LEU A 81 20.71 -1.04 13.97
N LYS A 82 21.76 -0.95 13.15
CA LYS A 82 21.72 -1.32 11.72
C LYS A 82 22.20 -2.76 11.48
N CYS A 83 21.38 -3.60 10.85
CA CYS A 83 21.81 -4.93 10.36
C CYS A 83 22.72 -4.76 9.14
N GLN A 84 24.02 -5.00 9.33
CA GLN A 84 25.02 -5.01 8.25
C GLN A 84 24.73 -6.03 7.13
N SER A 85 23.84 -7.00 7.37
CA SER A 85 23.52 -8.04 6.38
C SER A 85 22.28 -7.79 5.54
N CYS A 86 21.36 -6.92 5.97
CA CYS A 86 20.17 -6.58 5.17
C CYS A 86 19.84 -5.09 5.10
N GLY A 87 20.64 -4.26 5.78
CA GLY A 87 20.47 -2.81 5.86
C GLY A 87 19.38 -2.36 6.83
N ALA A 88 18.61 -3.27 7.42
CA ALA A 88 17.49 -2.90 8.27
C ALA A 88 17.90 -2.26 9.58
N GLU A 89 17.06 -1.36 10.07
CA GLU A 89 17.34 -0.55 11.25
C GLU A 89 16.32 -0.93 12.34
N VAL A 90 16.83 -1.28 13.51
CA VAL A 90 16.06 -1.86 14.61
C VAL A 90 16.21 -0.96 15.81
N VAL A 91 15.12 -0.35 16.26
CA VAL A 91 15.13 0.48 17.47
C VAL A 91 15.00 -0.43 18.69
N ILE A 92 15.91 -0.28 19.65
CA ILE A 92 15.85 -0.95 20.95
C ILE A 92 15.97 0.03 22.09
N ASP A 93 15.30 -0.29 23.19
CA ASP A 93 15.49 0.37 24.47
C ASP A 93 16.70 -0.25 25.18
N THR A 94 17.78 0.51 25.34
CA THR A 94 19.04 0.02 25.92
C THR A 94 18.92 -0.31 27.41
N THR A 95 17.92 0.25 28.11
CA THR A 95 17.66 -0.08 29.51
C THR A 95 17.05 -1.48 29.65
N SER A 96 16.38 -1.97 28.61
CA SER A 96 15.70 -3.28 28.60
C SER A 96 16.53 -4.40 27.95
N SER A 97 17.33 -4.08 26.92
CA SER A 97 18.18 -5.05 26.21
C SER A 97 19.28 -4.34 25.43
N THR A 98 20.52 -4.85 25.50
CA THR A 98 21.68 -4.33 24.74
C THR A 98 21.91 -5.04 23.40
N GLN A 99 21.07 -6.03 23.08
CA GLN A 99 21.10 -6.77 21.82
C GLN A 99 19.69 -6.85 21.22
N ALA A 100 19.62 -6.75 19.90
CA ALA A 100 18.40 -6.94 19.14
C ALA A 100 18.57 -8.11 18.19
N ARG A 101 17.50 -8.84 17.88
CA ARG A 101 17.49 -9.66 16.67
C ARG A 101 16.89 -8.84 15.55
N CYS A 102 17.61 -8.76 14.44
CA CYS A 102 17.05 -8.13 13.25
C CYS A 102 15.85 -8.94 12.75
N HIS A 103 14.68 -8.30 12.69
CA HIS A 103 13.45 -8.90 12.20
C HIS A 103 13.50 -9.32 10.73
N TRP A 104 14.47 -8.80 9.97
CA TRP A 104 14.63 -9.09 8.54
C TRP A 104 15.66 -10.17 8.24
N CYS A 105 16.88 -10.02 8.73
CA CYS A 105 18.02 -10.90 8.44
C CYS A 105 18.22 -11.98 9.51
N ARG A 106 17.58 -11.84 10.67
CA ARG A 106 17.72 -12.71 11.86
C ARG A 106 19.10 -12.75 12.49
N ASN A 107 20.02 -11.91 12.01
CA ASN A 107 21.29 -11.70 12.68
C ASN A 107 21.07 -10.95 13.99
N THR A 108 21.84 -11.34 15.00
CA THR A 108 21.91 -10.62 16.25
C THR A 108 22.68 -9.33 16.01
N LEU A 109 22.06 -8.22 16.39
CA LEU A 109 22.62 -6.89 16.36
C LEU A 109 23.11 -6.55 17.76
N SER A 110 24.32 -5.99 17.84
CA SER A 110 24.88 -5.45 19.06
C SER A 110 24.94 -3.93 18.98
N ILE A 111 25.13 -3.30 20.14
CA ILE A 111 25.25 -1.84 20.28
C ILE A 111 26.38 -1.23 19.43
N ASN A 112 27.36 -2.03 19.03
CA ASN A 112 28.44 -1.60 18.13
C ASN A 112 27.94 -1.22 16.71
N ASN A 113 26.70 -1.57 16.37
CA ASN A 113 26.08 -1.22 15.10
C ASN A 113 25.11 -0.04 15.22
N GLN A 114 25.27 0.79 16.25
CA GLN A 114 24.42 1.95 16.51
C GLN A 114 24.51 2.99 15.39
N ILE A 115 23.37 3.56 15.05
CA ILE A 115 23.21 4.73 14.18
C ILE A 115 22.36 5.77 14.92
N ALA A 116 22.36 7.01 14.42
CA ALA A 116 21.54 8.10 14.97
C ALA A 116 20.07 7.69 15.12
N ASN A 117 19.45 8.12 16.21
CA ASN A 117 18.05 7.79 16.47
C ASN A 117 17.12 8.52 15.50
N GLY A 118 16.04 7.86 15.11
CA GLY A 118 14.93 8.50 14.40
C GLY A 118 14.02 9.25 15.36
N ALA A 119 13.06 10.01 14.83
CA ALA A 119 12.04 10.66 15.63
C ALA A 119 11.08 9.63 16.27
N VAL A 120 10.71 9.87 17.53
CA VAL A 120 9.64 9.12 18.22
C VAL A 120 8.30 9.50 17.58
N PRO A 121 7.43 8.55 17.18
CA PRO A 121 6.17 8.89 16.52
C PRO A 121 5.19 9.57 17.49
N ASP A 122 4.24 10.33 16.95
CA ASP A 122 3.14 10.95 17.70
C ASP A 122 2.16 9.89 18.22
N VAL A 123 1.86 8.91 17.36
CA VAL A 123 0.83 7.90 17.60
C VAL A 123 1.30 6.49 17.28
N ILE A 124 0.60 5.51 17.82
CA ILE A 124 0.80 4.09 17.55
C ILE A 124 -0.55 3.41 17.41
N LEU A 125 -0.64 2.46 16.49
CA LEU A 125 -1.83 1.64 16.32
C LEU A 125 -1.58 0.27 16.97
N PRO A 126 -2.21 -0.07 18.11
CA PRO A 126 -1.87 -1.30 18.83
C PRO A 126 -2.13 -2.57 18.01
N PHE A 127 -1.30 -3.61 18.15
CA PHE A 127 -1.59 -4.92 17.58
C PHE A 127 -2.96 -5.45 18.04
N LYS A 128 -3.80 -5.85 17.08
CA LYS A 128 -5.11 -6.48 17.34
C LYS A 128 -5.15 -7.93 16.91
N VAL A 129 -4.52 -8.24 15.77
CA VAL A 129 -4.39 -9.58 15.23
C VAL A 129 -3.30 -10.31 16.01
N THR A 130 -3.64 -11.49 16.53
CA THR A 130 -2.70 -12.30 17.30
C THR A 130 -1.64 -12.96 16.40
N LYS A 131 -0.50 -13.34 16.98
CA LYS A 131 0.54 -14.08 16.24
C LYS A 131 -0.02 -15.34 15.58
N GLU A 132 -0.85 -16.10 16.29
CA GLU A 132 -1.46 -17.33 15.76
C GLU A 132 -2.41 -17.08 14.59
N GLU A 133 -3.22 -16.02 14.63
CA GLU A 133 -4.04 -15.64 13.47
C GLU A 133 -3.17 -15.27 12.26
N ALA A 134 -2.10 -14.51 12.47
CA ALA A 134 -1.16 -14.15 11.41
C ALA A 134 -0.44 -15.37 10.83
N ARG A 135 -0.04 -16.32 11.69
CA ARG A 135 0.53 -17.62 11.27
C ARG A 135 -0.39 -18.36 10.33
N ASN A 136 -1.67 -18.46 10.68
CA ASN A 136 -2.67 -19.12 9.85
C ASN A 136 -2.86 -18.40 8.51
N ARG A 137 -2.93 -17.06 8.52
CA ARG A 137 -3.04 -16.24 7.30
C ARG A 137 -1.86 -16.47 6.35
N ILE A 138 -0.63 -16.42 6.88
CA ILE A 138 0.60 -16.64 6.11
C ILE A 138 0.67 -18.08 5.59
N ALA A 139 0.31 -19.07 6.41
CA ALA A 139 0.24 -20.47 6.00
C ALA A 139 -0.74 -20.67 4.83
N SER A 140 -1.95 -20.13 4.93
CA SER A 140 -2.96 -20.21 3.88
C SER A 140 -2.55 -19.45 2.61
N PHE A 141 -1.88 -18.30 2.76
CA PHE A 141 -1.38 -17.52 1.64
C PHE A 141 -0.30 -18.26 0.83
N VAL A 142 0.69 -18.81 1.53
CA VAL A 142 1.78 -19.58 0.93
C VAL A 142 1.29 -20.94 0.42
N GLY A 143 0.37 -21.59 1.14
CA GLY A 143 -0.22 -22.88 0.76
C GLY A 143 -0.92 -22.82 -0.59
N ARG A 144 -1.67 -21.73 -0.87
CA ARG A 144 -2.31 -21.47 -2.18
C ARG A 144 -1.30 -21.28 -3.33
N ARG A 145 -0.03 -21.06 -3.02
CA ARG A 145 1.08 -20.85 -3.95
C ARG A 145 2.14 -21.96 -3.85
N LYS A 146 1.80 -23.14 -3.32
CA LYS A 146 2.79 -24.21 -3.10
C LYS A 146 3.26 -24.89 -4.38
N PHE A 147 2.47 -24.90 -5.46
CA PHE A 147 2.77 -25.70 -6.65
C PHE A 147 4.00 -25.20 -7.40
N PHE A 148 4.08 -23.89 -7.68
CA PHE A 148 5.23 -23.25 -8.33
C PHE A 148 6.25 -22.68 -7.35
N ALA A 149 6.07 -22.82 -6.03
CA ALA A 149 7.05 -22.33 -5.07
C ALA A 149 8.40 -23.05 -5.19
N HIS A 150 9.49 -22.29 -5.03
CA HIS A 150 10.86 -22.80 -5.10
C HIS A 150 11.06 -23.96 -4.10
N PRO A 151 11.70 -25.10 -4.48
CA PRO A 151 11.82 -26.26 -3.60
C PRO A 151 12.50 -25.96 -2.27
N ARG A 152 13.55 -25.12 -2.30
CA ARG A 152 14.27 -24.69 -1.10
C ARG A 152 13.37 -23.90 -0.14
N PHE A 153 12.61 -22.94 -0.69
CA PHE A 153 11.63 -22.17 0.07
C PHE A 153 10.60 -23.09 0.72
N ARG A 154 10.02 -24.05 -0.02
CA ARG A 154 9.03 -24.99 0.53
C ARG A 154 9.56 -25.84 1.68
N ARG A 155 10.85 -26.18 1.67
CA ARG A 155 11.50 -26.97 2.73
C ARG A 155 11.83 -26.13 3.96
N GLU A 156 12.24 -24.87 3.75
CA GLU A 156 12.66 -23.95 4.81
C GLU A 156 11.49 -23.12 5.38
N PHE A 157 10.35 -23.10 4.70
CA PHE A 157 9.16 -22.37 5.12
C PHE A 157 8.63 -22.94 6.44
N THR A 158 8.50 -22.06 7.43
CA THR A 158 7.92 -22.35 8.73
C THR A 158 7.16 -21.12 9.21
N THR A 159 6.01 -21.34 9.84
CA THR A 159 5.16 -20.28 10.38
C THR A 159 5.62 -19.82 11.77
N GLU A 160 6.58 -20.50 12.40
CA GLU A 160 7.08 -20.10 13.73
C GLU A 160 7.85 -18.78 13.70
N ASN A 161 8.47 -18.48 12.56
CA ASN A 161 9.41 -17.37 12.37
C ASN A 161 8.73 -16.08 11.89
N ILE A 162 7.50 -15.84 12.33
CA ILE A 162 6.79 -14.58 12.07
C ILE A 162 7.13 -13.57 13.17
N SER A 163 7.51 -12.36 12.74
CA SER A 163 7.89 -11.24 13.60
C SER A 163 6.81 -10.18 13.58
N GLY A 164 6.43 -9.64 14.73
CA GLY A 164 5.58 -8.47 14.80
C GLY A 164 6.43 -7.21 14.76
N VAL A 165 6.15 -6.34 13.81
CA VAL A 165 6.94 -5.16 13.47
C VAL A 165 6.02 -3.94 13.46
N TYR A 166 6.44 -2.85 14.08
CA TYR A 166 5.88 -1.53 13.81
C TYR A 166 6.68 -0.86 12.70
N LEU A 167 5.99 -0.47 11.64
CA LEU A 167 6.57 0.25 10.52
C LEU A 167 6.18 1.74 10.62
N PRO A 168 7.08 2.66 10.21
CA PRO A 168 6.86 4.09 10.32
C PRO A 168 6.02 4.62 9.16
N TYR A 169 4.89 5.24 9.45
CA TYR A 169 4.05 5.92 8.46
C TYR A 169 3.87 7.38 8.84
N MET A 170 3.57 8.21 7.83
CA MET A 170 2.90 9.48 8.03
C MET A 170 1.41 9.28 7.75
N ILE A 171 0.58 9.69 8.70
CA ILE A 171 -0.86 9.88 8.51
C ILE A 171 -1.03 11.36 8.17
N VAL A 172 -1.65 11.64 7.03
CA VAL A 172 -1.79 13.01 6.52
C VAL A 172 -3.25 13.33 6.27
N ASP A 173 -3.74 14.32 6.99
CA ASP A 173 -5.02 14.97 6.71
C ASP A 173 -4.78 16.18 5.84
N MET A 174 -5.67 16.43 4.89
CA MET A 174 -5.50 17.57 4.02
C MET A 174 -6.79 18.15 3.47
N LYS A 175 -6.70 19.43 3.14
CA LYS A 175 -7.73 20.22 2.50
C LYS A 175 -7.14 20.87 1.25
N GLY A 176 -7.86 20.77 0.15
CA GLY A 176 -7.44 21.35 -1.11
C GLY A 176 -8.59 21.72 -2.02
N HIS A 177 -8.24 22.42 -3.10
CA HIS A 177 -9.14 22.84 -4.16
C HIS A 177 -8.66 22.26 -5.49
N MET A 178 -9.57 21.61 -6.21
CA MET A 178 -9.31 20.99 -7.51
C MET A 178 -10.11 21.69 -8.60
N GLU A 179 -9.42 22.10 -9.67
CA GLU A 179 -10.01 22.57 -10.91
C GLU A 179 -9.61 21.67 -12.07
N LEU A 180 -10.61 21.19 -12.81
CA LEU A 180 -10.44 20.33 -13.97
C LEU A 180 -11.21 20.92 -15.15
N SER A 181 -10.59 20.94 -16.32
CA SER A 181 -11.24 21.34 -17.58
C SER A 181 -10.74 20.46 -18.71
N GLY A 182 -11.65 20.02 -19.57
CA GLY A 182 -11.32 19.17 -20.70
C GLY A 182 -12.54 18.77 -21.52
N VAL A 183 -12.48 17.59 -22.11
CA VAL A 183 -13.46 17.09 -23.08
C VAL A 183 -14.02 15.74 -22.65
N GLY A 184 -15.34 15.59 -22.72
CA GLY A 184 -16.04 14.33 -22.51
C GLY A 184 -16.81 13.91 -23.76
N GLU A 185 -16.85 12.60 -24.02
CA GLU A 185 -17.57 12.02 -25.15
C GLU A 185 -18.74 11.16 -24.69
N VAL A 186 -19.86 11.25 -25.42
CA VAL A 186 -21.08 10.47 -25.17
C VAL A 186 -21.53 9.80 -26.47
N THR A 187 -21.75 8.49 -26.43
CA THR A 187 -22.36 7.79 -27.56
C THR A 187 -23.85 8.16 -27.68
N VAL A 188 -24.27 8.63 -28.86
CA VAL A 188 -25.68 8.97 -29.15
C VAL A 188 -26.29 8.08 -30.23
N GLY A 189 -25.47 7.35 -30.98
CA GLY A 189 -25.93 6.37 -31.96
C GLY A 189 -24.85 5.33 -32.27
N GLU A 190 -25.30 4.14 -32.65
CA GLU A 190 -24.45 3.02 -33.08
C GLU A 190 -25.05 2.39 -34.32
N TYR A 191 -24.25 2.19 -35.36
CA TYR A 191 -24.71 1.63 -36.62
C TYR A 191 -23.64 0.78 -37.31
N ASN A 192 -24.10 -0.25 -38.02
CA ASN A 192 -23.25 -1.11 -38.83
C ASN A 192 -23.13 -0.51 -40.24
N VAL A 193 -21.89 -0.27 -40.68
CA VAL A 193 -21.59 0.23 -42.03
C VAL A 193 -20.75 -0.81 -42.76
N GLY A 194 -21.12 -1.11 -44.01
CA GLY A 194 -20.42 -2.06 -44.88
C GLY A 194 -21.36 -3.08 -45.53
N SER A 195 -20.86 -3.78 -46.55
CA SER A 195 -21.54 -4.91 -47.21
C SER A 195 -20.75 -6.19 -46.92
N ASP A 196 -21.48 -7.31 -46.80
CA ASP A 196 -20.93 -8.66 -46.66
C ASP A 196 -19.97 -8.83 -45.46
N ASP A 197 -18.77 -9.37 -45.68
CA ASP A 197 -17.78 -9.69 -44.64
C ASP A 197 -17.00 -8.48 -44.10
N LYS A 198 -17.32 -7.25 -44.53
CA LYS A 198 -16.66 -5.99 -44.09
C LYS A 198 -17.58 -5.08 -43.27
N LYS A 199 -18.39 -5.67 -42.38
CA LYS A 199 -19.19 -4.89 -41.43
C LYS A 199 -18.28 -4.30 -40.36
N ARG A 200 -18.37 -2.98 -40.18
CA ARG A 200 -17.77 -2.28 -39.05
C ARG A 200 -18.83 -1.52 -38.28
N ILE A 201 -18.70 -1.52 -36.97
CA ILE A 201 -19.53 -0.71 -36.08
C ILE A 201 -18.93 0.69 -36.06
N VAL A 202 -19.78 1.69 -36.24
CA VAL A 202 -19.41 3.09 -36.11
C VAL A 202 -20.41 3.80 -35.20
N TYR A 203 -19.95 4.88 -34.58
CA TYR A 203 -20.64 5.58 -33.52
C TYR A 203 -20.87 7.04 -33.91
N ASP A 204 -22.07 7.53 -33.60
CA ASP A 204 -22.34 8.97 -33.51
C ASP A 204 -22.06 9.42 -32.08
N VAL A 205 -21.26 10.48 -31.93
CA VAL A 205 -20.66 10.89 -30.66
C VAL A 205 -20.90 12.36 -30.41
N ASP A 206 -21.51 12.69 -29.28
CA ASP A 206 -21.59 14.06 -28.79
C ASP A 206 -20.35 14.40 -27.96
N VAL A 207 -19.73 15.54 -28.28
CA VAL A 207 -18.53 16.04 -27.61
C VAL A 207 -18.89 17.23 -26.74
N TYR A 208 -18.49 17.19 -25.47
CA TYR A 208 -18.75 18.21 -24.47
C TYR A 208 -17.46 18.83 -23.94
N ASN A 209 -17.45 20.13 -23.71
CA ASN A 209 -16.53 20.77 -22.79
C ASN A 209 -17.03 20.46 -21.38
N VAL A 210 -16.17 19.88 -20.57
CA VAL A 210 -16.46 19.44 -19.21
C VAL A 210 -15.53 20.18 -18.26
N SER A 211 -16.10 20.79 -17.23
CA SER A 211 -15.34 21.45 -16.17
C SER A 211 -15.86 21.10 -14.79
N ARG A 212 -14.96 20.85 -13.84
CA ARG A 212 -15.26 20.57 -12.43
C ARG A 212 -14.39 21.47 -11.58
N SER A 213 -14.97 22.13 -10.59
CA SER A 213 -14.25 22.90 -9.56
C SER A 213 -14.86 22.56 -8.22
N PHE A 214 -14.06 22.16 -7.25
CA PHE A 214 -14.56 21.71 -5.95
C PHE A 214 -13.47 21.73 -4.89
N ASP A 215 -13.91 21.82 -3.64
CA ASP A 215 -13.06 21.60 -2.47
C ASP A 215 -13.07 20.12 -2.11
N ILE A 216 -11.93 19.61 -1.67
CA ILE A 216 -11.78 18.24 -1.21
C ILE A 216 -11.04 18.21 0.12
N GLU A 217 -11.57 17.40 1.02
CA GLU A 217 -11.01 17.07 2.32
C GLU A 217 -10.64 15.58 2.27
N ILE A 218 -9.35 15.27 2.43
CA ILE A 218 -8.83 13.91 2.45
C ILE A 218 -8.42 13.59 3.89
N ASP A 219 -8.92 12.48 4.38
CA ASP A 219 -8.83 12.04 5.76
C ASP A 219 -7.93 10.79 5.83
N ASP A 220 -6.93 10.83 6.72
CA ASP A 220 -6.02 9.72 7.02
C ASP A 220 -5.27 9.13 5.79
N LEU A 221 -4.72 9.97 4.91
CA LEU A 221 -3.86 9.47 3.83
C LEU A 221 -2.55 8.93 4.42
N THR A 222 -2.40 7.60 4.42
CA THR A 222 -1.23 6.91 4.97
C THR A 222 -0.11 6.76 3.96
N ILE A 223 1.07 7.30 4.26
CA ILE A 223 2.29 7.21 3.44
C ILE A 223 3.40 6.53 4.25
N GLU A 224 3.98 5.47 3.71
CA GLU A 224 5.15 4.80 4.32
C GLU A 224 6.33 5.78 4.41
N SER A 225 7.03 5.82 5.53
CA SER A 225 8.05 6.85 5.82
C SER A 225 9.45 6.26 6.04
N SER A 226 9.66 5.04 5.55
CA SER A 226 10.98 4.47 5.34
C SER A 226 11.41 4.62 3.87
N SER A 227 12.53 5.30 3.63
CA SER A 227 13.13 5.48 2.31
C SER A 227 13.37 4.14 1.59
N ASP A 228 13.85 3.12 2.32
CA ASP A 228 14.04 1.77 1.82
C ASP A 228 12.72 1.14 1.36
N LYS A 229 11.59 1.37 2.06
CA LYS A 229 10.30 0.75 1.74
C LYS A 229 9.52 1.53 0.68
N LEU A 230 9.76 2.84 0.60
CA LEU A 230 9.25 3.69 -0.48
C LEU A 230 9.85 3.33 -1.83
N ASP A 231 11.12 2.86 -1.86
CA ASP A 231 11.74 2.37 -3.08
C ASP A 231 11.17 1.00 -3.50
N VAL A 232 10.07 1.06 -4.24
CA VAL A 232 9.43 -0.10 -4.89
C VAL A 232 10.15 -0.53 -6.17
N SER A 233 11.11 0.26 -6.67
CA SER A 233 11.91 -0.08 -7.85
C SER A 233 13.05 -1.05 -7.51
N ASN A 234 13.38 -1.18 -6.22
CA ASN A 234 14.45 -2.04 -5.74
C ASN A 234 14.19 -3.52 -6.10
N ARG A 235 14.98 -4.06 -7.03
CA ARG A 235 14.84 -5.46 -7.48
C ARG A 235 15.35 -6.50 -6.47
N THR A 236 16.03 -6.06 -5.40
CA THR A 236 16.56 -6.94 -4.35
C THR A 236 15.58 -7.18 -3.20
N LYS A 237 14.47 -6.42 -3.12
CA LYS A 237 13.47 -6.51 -2.05
C LYS A 237 12.06 -6.37 -2.61
N THR A 238 11.12 -7.13 -2.06
CA THR A 238 9.71 -7.07 -2.50
C THR A 238 8.91 -6.00 -1.76
N ASN A 239 9.42 -4.76 -1.73
CA ASN A 239 8.89 -3.66 -0.91
C ASN A 239 7.44 -3.30 -1.25
N ASN A 240 7.03 -3.48 -2.50
CA ASN A 240 5.65 -3.25 -2.94
C ASN A 240 4.61 -4.03 -2.11
N ILE A 241 4.99 -5.16 -1.52
CA ILE A 241 4.16 -5.98 -0.65
C ILE A 241 3.76 -5.24 0.64
N ILE A 242 4.65 -4.42 1.20
CA ILE A 242 4.43 -3.73 2.49
C ILE A 242 3.32 -2.69 2.33
N ASN A 243 3.36 -1.91 1.26
CA ASN A 243 2.31 -0.92 1.01
C ASN A 243 0.98 -1.58 0.60
N SER A 244 1.02 -2.78 0.01
CA SER A 244 -0.18 -3.48 -0.48
C SER A 244 -1.09 -4.06 0.59
N ILE A 245 -0.70 -4.05 1.87
CA ILE A 245 -1.53 -4.51 2.98
C ILE A 245 -2.36 -3.39 3.63
N MET A 246 -2.22 -2.16 3.13
CA MET A 246 -3.08 -1.02 3.46
C MET A 246 -4.49 -1.22 2.88
N PRO A 247 -5.53 -0.55 3.43
CA PRO A 247 -5.49 0.46 4.50
C PRO A 247 -5.39 -0.10 5.92
N PHE A 248 -4.98 0.75 6.88
CA PHE A 248 -5.03 0.50 8.32
C PHE A 248 -6.27 1.17 8.94
N ASP A 249 -6.70 0.73 10.12
CA ASP A 249 -7.82 1.35 10.87
C ASP A 249 -7.32 2.48 11.77
N THR A 250 -6.85 3.56 11.13
CA THR A 250 -6.26 4.76 11.73
C THR A 250 -7.18 5.46 12.75
N ASP A 251 -8.50 5.34 12.63
CA ASP A 251 -9.49 5.79 13.63
C ASP A 251 -9.25 5.26 15.06
N ASN A 252 -8.41 4.23 15.23
CA ASN A 252 -8.10 3.60 16.52
C ASN A 252 -6.66 3.82 16.98
N VAL A 253 -5.96 4.83 16.43
CA VAL A 253 -4.64 5.21 16.90
C VAL A 253 -4.70 5.74 18.33
N VAL A 254 -3.64 5.45 19.08
CA VAL A 254 -3.48 5.91 20.46
C VAL A 254 -2.20 6.70 20.55
N LYS A 255 -2.12 7.60 21.54
CA LYS A 255 -0.90 8.38 21.78
C LYS A 255 0.27 7.42 21.98
N TYR A 256 1.42 7.74 21.39
CA TYR A 256 2.59 6.88 21.51
C TYR A 256 2.93 6.57 22.97
N ASN A 257 3.08 5.27 23.25
CA ASN A 257 3.52 4.77 24.54
C ASN A 257 4.47 3.59 24.28
N SER A 258 5.70 3.67 24.80
CA SER A 258 6.75 2.67 24.59
C SER A 258 6.36 1.27 25.05
N ASN A 259 5.41 1.13 25.99
CA ASN A 259 4.92 -0.18 26.43
C ASN A 259 4.26 -0.99 25.30
N TYR A 260 3.79 -0.33 24.23
CA TYR A 260 3.27 -1.00 23.04
C TYR A 260 4.34 -1.69 22.20
N LEU A 261 5.61 -1.34 22.37
CA LEU A 261 6.74 -1.96 21.68
C LEU A 261 7.22 -3.24 22.38
N LYS A 262 6.80 -3.51 23.63
CA LYS A 262 7.25 -4.71 24.36
C LYS A 262 6.84 -5.99 23.64
N GLY A 263 7.84 -6.79 23.25
CA GLY A 263 7.64 -8.04 22.52
C GLY A 263 7.52 -7.86 21.00
N PHE A 264 7.66 -6.64 20.50
CA PHE A 264 7.65 -6.30 19.08
C PHE A 264 8.94 -5.58 18.70
N THR A 265 9.24 -5.58 17.39
CA THR A 265 10.33 -4.76 16.83
C THR A 265 9.73 -3.53 16.15
N SER A 266 10.51 -2.47 15.97
CA SER A 266 10.10 -1.31 15.17
C SER A 266 11.20 -0.89 14.22
N GLU A 267 10.81 -0.39 13.05
CA GLU A 267 11.68 0.39 12.18
C GLU A 267 11.51 1.87 12.48
N LYS A 268 12.58 2.65 12.27
CA LYS A 268 12.53 4.09 12.42
C LYS A 268 12.14 4.77 11.10
N ARG A 269 11.50 5.92 11.22
CA ARG A 269 11.38 6.89 10.13
C ARG A 269 12.76 7.45 9.80
N ASP A 270 13.07 7.52 8.51
CA ASP A 270 14.31 8.11 7.98
C ASP A 270 14.06 9.17 6.89
N THR A 271 12.80 9.44 6.54
CA THR A 271 12.38 10.53 5.65
C THR A 271 11.74 11.67 6.44
N ASN A 272 11.98 12.91 6.02
CA ASN A 272 11.28 14.09 6.56
C ASN A 272 10.01 14.38 5.76
N VAL A 273 9.17 15.26 6.31
CA VAL A 273 7.95 15.73 5.64
C VAL A 273 8.27 16.30 4.25
N GLU A 274 9.35 17.06 4.10
CA GLU A 274 9.82 17.60 2.82
C GLU A 274 10.07 16.54 1.75
N ASP A 275 10.62 15.39 2.13
CA ASP A 275 10.92 14.29 1.21
C ASP A 275 9.65 13.60 0.68
N LEU A 276 8.54 13.75 1.41
CA LEU A 276 7.25 13.12 1.11
C LEU A 276 6.24 14.08 0.47
N LYS A 277 6.48 15.39 0.48
CA LYS A 277 5.54 16.40 -0.06
C LYS A 277 5.16 16.16 -1.52
N ASP A 278 6.13 15.83 -2.37
CA ASP A 278 5.87 15.57 -3.79
C ASP A 278 4.99 14.32 -3.98
N LEU A 279 5.28 13.26 -3.22
CA LEU A 279 4.46 12.05 -3.24
C LEU A 279 3.04 12.32 -2.74
N LEU A 280 2.90 13.06 -1.64
CA LEU A 280 1.60 13.49 -1.11
C LEU A 280 0.83 14.28 -2.16
N ASN A 281 1.44 15.31 -2.75
CA ASN A 281 0.81 16.16 -3.77
C ASN A 281 0.27 15.33 -4.94
N ILE A 282 1.06 14.36 -5.41
CA ILE A 282 0.67 13.46 -6.48
C ILE A 282 -0.51 12.58 -6.07
N GLN A 283 -0.43 11.90 -4.92
CA GLN A 283 -1.49 10.98 -4.47
C GLN A 283 -2.80 11.73 -4.18
N ALA A 284 -2.71 12.89 -3.55
CA ALA A 284 -3.85 13.75 -3.27
C ALA A 284 -4.52 14.29 -4.53
N SER A 285 -3.73 14.76 -5.50
CA SER A 285 -4.21 15.16 -6.82
C SER A 285 -4.90 13.99 -7.54
N ASP A 286 -4.34 12.79 -7.44
CA ASP A 286 -4.91 11.57 -8.01
C ASP A 286 -6.25 11.18 -7.33
N ILE A 287 -6.34 11.25 -6.00
CA ILE A 287 -7.60 11.05 -5.24
C ILE A 287 -8.64 12.08 -5.69
N ALA A 288 -8.28 13.36 -5.69
CA ALA A 288 -9.16 14.44 -6.09
C ALA A 288 -9.68 14.27 -7.52
N ARG A 289 -8.80 13.97 -8.49
CA ARG A 289 -9.20 13.65 -9.86
C ARG A 289 -10.13 12.44 -9.90
N TYR A 290 -9.76 11.35 -9.23
CA TYR A 290 -10.51 10.10 -9.27
C TYR A 290 -11.90 10.25 -8.65
N SER A 291 -12.04 11.08 -7.61
CA SER A 291 -13.30 11.38 -6.93
C SER A 291 -14.37 11.94 -7.88
N THR A 292 -13.95 12.70 -8.92
CA THR A 292 -14.86 13.29 -9.90
C THR A 292 -15.55 12.27 -10.80
N ASN A 293 -15.03 11.04 -10.90
CA ASN A 293 -15.59 10.00 -11.77
C ASN A 293 -17.07 9.70 -11.45
N SER A 294 -17.48 9.89 -10.19
CA SER A 294 -18.89 9.79 -9.76
C SER A 294 -19.82 10.77 -10.50
N THR A 295 -19.30 11.92 -10.96
CA THR A 295 -20.03 12.96 -11.70
C THR A 295 -19.96 12.80 -13.23
N LEU A 296 -19.21 11.80 -13.72
CA LEU A 296 -18.91 11.63 -15.14
C LEU A 296 -19.67 10.46 -15.78
N ASN A 297 -20.64 9.86 -15.09
CA ASN A 297 -21.34 8.65 -15.54
C ASN A 297 -22.00 8.78 -16.93
N LYS A 298 -22.34 10.01 -17.35
CA LYS A 298 -22.89 10.31 -18.69
C LYS A 298 -21.87 10.05 -19.81
N TYR A 299 -20.58 10.18 -19.55
CA TYR A 299 -19.50 10.10 -20.54
C TYR A 299 -19.01 8.66 -20.70
N ASP A 300 -19.84 7.83 -21.32
CA ASP A 300 -19.62 6.38 -21.50
C ASP A 300 -18.34 6.05 -22.28
N ARG A 301 -17.93 6.94 -23.19
CA ARG A 301 -16.70 6.78 -23.99
C ARG A 301 -15.44 7.24 -23.25
N GLY A 302 -15.57 8.08 -22.22
CA GLY A 302 -14.47 8.59 -21.41
C GLY A 302 -14.37 10.12 -21.36
N VAL A 303 -13.49 10.60 -20.48
CA VAL A 303 -13.20 12.03 -20.29
C VAL A 303 -11.69 12.26 -20.30
N ARG A 304 -11.26 13.25 -21.07
CA ARG A 304 -9.89 13.75 -21.13
C ARG A 304 -9.82 15.11 -20.47
N TRP A 305 -9.10 15.21 -19.36
CA TRP A 305 -8.75 16.46 -18.72
C TRP A 305 -7.53 17.08 -19.43
N ASP A 306 -7.71 18.29 -19.97
CA ASP A 306 -6.68 19.06 -20.67
C ASP A 306 -5.95 20.02 -19.73
N LYS A 307 -6.67 20.51 -18.72
CA LYS A 307 -6.14 21.37 -17.65
C LYS A 307 -6.54 20.80 -16.30
N GLU A 308 -5.60 20.86 -15.39
CA GLU A 308 -5.76 20.44 -14.02
C GLU A 308 -4.93 21.35 -13.11
N SER A 309 -5.57 21.89 -12.08
CA SER A 309 -4.91 22.62 -11.01
C SER A 309 -5.38 22.04 -9.68
N PHE A 310 -4.43 21.66 -8.82
CA PHE A 310 -4.72 21.20 -7.48
C PHE A 310 -3.90 22.02 -6.49
N ASN A 311 -4.60 22.73 -5.60
CA ASN A 311 -3.99 23.63 -4.64
C ASN A 311 -4.34 23.14 -3.23
N ILE A 312 -3.32 22.92 -2.40
CA ILE A 312 -3.51 22.51 -1.01
C ILE A 312 -3.61 23.77 -0.15
N SER A 313 -4.72 23.91 0.57
CA SER A 313 -4.95 25.02 1.50
C SER A 313 -4.57 24.67 2.94
N GLY A 314 -4.63 23.38 3.29
CA GLY A 314 -4.34 22.87 4.63
C GLY A 314 -3.77 21.46 4.60
N GLN A 315 -2.80 21.16 5.45
CA GLN A 315 -2.27 19.82 5.67
C GLN A 315 -1.82 19.62 7.12
N SER A 316 -2.03 18.42 7.65
CA SER A 316 -1.59 18.01 8.99
C SER A 316 -0.81 16.70 8.89
N TRP A 317 0.41 16.67 9.43
CA TRP A 317 1.29 15.51 9.38
C TRP A 317 1.43 14.89 10.76
N THR A 318 1.05 13.62 10.89
CA THR A 318 1.16 12.85 12.14
C THR A 318 2.05 11.64 11.92
N ALA A 319 3.14 11.52 12.68
CA ALA A 319 4.01 10.34 12.59
C ALA A 319 3.38 9.18 13.37
N ALA A 320 3.28 8.02 12.72
CA ALA A 320 2.58 6.86 13.24
C ALA A 320 3.41 5.57 13.16
N TYR A 321 3.25 4.71 14.15
CA TYR A 321 3.69 3.32 14.09
C TYR A 321 2.51 2.39 13.80
N LEU A 322 2.55 1.75 12.62
CA LEU A 322 1.50 0.84 12.18
C LEU A 322 1.96 -0.63 12.28
N PRO A 323 1.11 -1.53 12.83
CA PRO A 323 1.52 -2.88 13.20
C PRO A 323 1.39 -3.88 12.05
N VAL A 324 2.46 -4.61 11.77
CA VAL A 324 2.54 -5.59 10.69
C VAL A 324 3.12 -6.90 11.22
N TRP A 325 2.49 -8.02 10.88
CA TRP A 325 3.12 -9.33 11.02
C TRP A 325 3.88 -9.67 9.74
N LEU A 326 5.17 -9.91 9.89
CA LEU A 326 6.07 -10.07 8.77
C LEU A 326 6.77 -11.43 8.80
N TYR A 327 6.80 -12.07 7.64
CA TYR A 327 7.68 -13.18 7.33
C TYR A 327 8.63 -12.79 6.21
N SER A 328 9.94 -12.98 6.42
CA SER A 328 10.98 -12.70 5.43
C SER A 328 11.70 -13.97 4.98
N TYR A 329 12.04 -14.02 3.69
CA TYR A 329 12.81 -15.11 3.11
C TYR A 329 13.87 -14.58 2.14
N MET A 330 15.13 -14.93 2.37
CA MET A 330 16.24 -14.57 1.49
C MET A 330 16.43 -15.66 0.42
N GLU A 331 16.12 -15.34 -0.83
CA GLU A 331 16.41 -16.18 -1.99
C GLU A 331 17.82 -15.84 -2.51
N THR A 332 18.73 -16.82 -2.49
CA THR A 332 20.07 -16.67 -3.08
C THR A 332 20.10 -17.34 -4.46
N LYS A 333 20.32 -16.54 -5.51
CA LYS A 333 20.54 -17.00 -6.90
C LYS A 333 21.94 -16.59 -7.35
N GLY A 334 22.90 -17.50 -7.23
CA GLY A 334 24.30 -17.17 -7.51
C GLY A 334 24.81 -16.04 -6.60
N SER A 335 25.26 -14.92 -7.20
CA SER A 335 25.67 -13.71 -6.48
C SER A 335 24.51 -12.80 -6.06
N GLN A 336 23.33 -12.95 -6.66
CA GLN A 336 22.17 -12.11 -6.38
C GLN A 336 21.38 -12.66 -5.19
N LYS A 337 20.96 -11.76 -4.30
CA LYS A 337 20.11 -12.05 -3.15
C LYS A 337 18.84 -11.22 -3.26
N VAL A 338 17.69 -11.88 -3.20
CA VAL A 338 16.37 -11.23 -3.24
C VAL A 338 15.63 -11.55 -1.96
N LEU A 339 15.15 -10.52 -1.28
CA LEU A 339 14.42 -10.63 -0.04
C LEU A 339 12.91 -10.58 -0.31
N HIS A 340 12.28 -11.72 -0.07
CA HIS A 340 10.84 -11.92 -0.22
C HIS A 340 10.11 -11.67 1.09
N TYR A 341 9.00 -10.94 1.03
CA TYR A 341 8.15 -10.67 2.18
C TYR A 341 6.80 -11.37 2.04
N VAL A 342 6.25 -11.80 3.16
CA VAL A 342 4.81 -12.04 3.32
C VAL A 342 4.38 -11.25 4.55
N ALA A 343 3.49 -10.29 4.34
CA ALA A 343 3.01 -9.35 5.34
C ALA A 343 1.52 -9.58 5.61
N VAL A 344 1.12 -9.42 6.87
CA VAL A 344 -0.28 -9.38 7.30
C VAL A 344 -0.47 -8.08 8.07
N ASN A 345 -1.44 -7.28 7.65
CA ASN A 345 -1.90 -6.13 8.40
C ASN A 345 -2.44 -6.59 9.75
N ALA A 346 -1.82 -6.15 10.86
CA ALA A 346 -2.15 -6.64 12.19
C ALA A 346 -3.42 -6.03 12.78
N ARG A 347 -4.23 -5.38 11.93
CA ARG A 347 -5.53 -4.81 12.26
C ARG A 347 -6.64 -5.35 11.35
N THR A 348 -6.46 -5.25 10.04
CA THR A 348 -7.47 -5.64 9.04
C THR A 348 -7.37 -7.11 8.61
N LYS A 349 -6.24 -7.77 8.91
CA LYS A 349 -5.89 -9.14 8.45
C LYS A 349 -5.63 -9.23 6.94
N GLU A 350 -5.57 -8.11 6.23
CA GLU A 350 -5.18 -8.07 4.82
C GLU A 350 -3.79 -8.70 4.66
N THR A 351 -3.60 -9.56 3.66
CA THR A 351 -2.42 -10.42 3.56
C THR A 351 -1.86 -10.39 2.15
N MET A 352 -0.63 -9.91 2.02
CA MET A 352 0.08 -9.86 0.76
C MET A 352 1.47 -10.48 0.89
N GLY A 353 2.04 -10.96 -0.21
CA GLY A 353 3.35 -11.58 -0.15
C GLY A 353 3.92 -11.98 -1.49
N SER A 354 5.24 -12.11 -1.55
CA SER A 354 5.97 -12.62 -2.71
C SER A 354 6.52 -14.00 -2.39
N VAL A 355 6.18 -15.00 -3.21
CA VAL A 355 6.68 -16.37 -3.03
C VAL A 355 7.74 -16.67 -4.11
N PRO A 356 8.96 -17.09 -3.75
CA PRO A 356 9.98 -17.48 -4.71
C PRO A 356 9.47 -18.56 -5.66
N ILE A 357 9.67 -18.39 -6.97
CA ILE A 357 9.12 -19.26 -8.01
C ILE A 357 10.19 -20.24 -8.51
N ASN A 358 9.81 -21.51 -8.66
CA ASN A 358 10.56 -22.48 -9.45
C ASN A 358 10.34 -22.21 -10.95
N MET A 359 11.26 -21.46 -11.57
CA MET A 359 11.16 -21.09 -12.98
C MET A 359 11.13 -22.30 -13.92
N GLY A 360 11.93 -23.34 -13.66
CA GLY A 360 11.94 -24.54 -14.50
C GLY A 360 10.58 -25.23 -14.53
N ARG A 361 9.93 -25.38 -13.35
CA ARG A 361 8.57 -25.94 -13.28
C ARG A 361 7.53 -25.04 -13.96
N LEU A 362 7.64 -23.72 -13.79
CA LEU A 362 6.70 -22.78 -14.41
C LEU A 362 6.81 -22.79 -15.94
N VAL A 363 8.04 -22.72 -16.48
CA VAL A 363 8.30 -22.79 -17.93
C VAL A 363 7.82 -24.12 -18.50
N PHE A 364 8.12 -25.25 -17.83
CA PHE A 364 7.67 -26.57 -18.27
C PHE A 364 6.14 -26.68 -18.37
N MET A 365 5.41 -26.22 -17.33
CA MET A 365 3.95 -26.23 -17.36
C MET A 365 3.39 -25.26 -18.41
N SER A 366 4.04 -24.11 -18.61
CA SER A 366 3.65 -23.13 -19.63
C SER A 366 3.85 -23.70 -21.03
N ALA A 367 4.92 -24.46 -21.27
CA ALA A 367 5.17 -25.16 -22.54
C ALA A 367 4.12 -26.25 -22.80
N ILE A 368 3.69 -27.00 -21.77
CA ILE A 368 2.59 -27.96 -21.91
C ILE A 368 1.29 -27.24 -22.32
N VAL A 369 0.95 -26.14 -21.65
CA VAL A 369 -0.23 -25.34 -21.99
C VAL A 369 -0.13 -24.80 -23.42
N GLU A 370 1.05 -24.37 -23.85
CA GLU A 370 1.31 -23.91 -25.21
C GLU A 370 1.07 -25.03 -26.25
N ILE A 371 1.57 -26.24 -25.99
CA ILE A 371 1.36 -27.39 -26.89
C ILE A 371 -0.13 -27.69 -27.06
N PHE A 372 -0.91 -27.68 -25.97
CA PHE A 372 -2.36 -27.87 -26.05
C PHE A 372 -3.04 -26.70 -26.78
N GLY A 373 -2.58 -25.47 -26.57
CA GLY A 373 -3.06 -24.28 -27.28
C GLY A 373 -2.85 -24.41 -28.79
N ILE A 374 -1.62 -24.73 -29.22
CA ILE A 374 -1.29 -24.95 -30.63
C ILE A 374 -2.15 -26.06 -31.24
N LEU A 375 -2.34 -27.18 -30.54
CA LEU A 375 -3.18 -28.29 -31.02
C LEU A 375 -4.64 -27.86 -31.22
N ILE A 376 -5.22 -27.14 -30.26
CA ILE A 376 -6.59 -26.63 -30.36
C ILE A 376 -6.68 -25.62 -31.51
N GLY A 377 -5.74 -24.68 -31.60
CA GLY A 377 -5.68 -23.69 -32.69
C GLY A 377 -5.59 -24.36 -34.06
N PHE A 378 -4.78 -25.42 -34.20
CA PHE A 378 -4.66 -26.21 -35.43
C PHE A 378 -5.95 -26.95 -35.78
N ILE A 379 -6.61 -27.60 -34.82
CA ILE A 379 -7.90 -28.28 -35.04
C ILE A 379 -8.97 -27.28 -35.49
N LEU A 380 -9.04 -26.11 -34.83
CA LEU A 380 -9.99 -25.05 -35.17
C LEU A 380 -9.71 -24.45 -36.56
N SER A 381 -8.44 -24.36 -36.95
CA SER A 381 -8.01 -23.91 -38.29
C SER A 381 -8.38 -24.93 -39.39
N MET A 382 -8.34 -26.23 -39.09
CA MET A 382 -8.75 -27.31 -40.01
C MET A 382 -10.26 -27.44 -40.16
N SER A 383 -11.03 -27.20 -39.09
CA SER A 383 -12.48 -27.13 -39.20
C SER A 383 -12.84 -25.87 -39.97
N GLN A 384 -13.40 -26.04 -41.17
CA GLN A 384 -13.87 -24.99 -42.10
C GLN A 384 -15.00 -24.09 -41.53
N THR A 385 -15.15 -24.07 -40.20
CA THR A 385 -15.93 -23.12 -39.43
C THR A 385 -15.21 -21.78 -39.42
N ARG A 386 -15.66 -20.89 -40.33
CA ARG A 386 -15.54 -19.42 -40.34
C ARG A 386 -14.42 -18.82 -39.51
N ASP A 387 -13.50 -18.13 -40.20
CA ASP A 387 -12.61 -17.07 -39.71
C ASP A 387 -12.95 -16.59 -38.29
N SER A 388 -12.40 -17.27 -37.30
CA SER A 388 -12.36 -16.75 -35.95
C SER A 388 -11.11 -15.90 -35.88
N ASP A 389 -11.28 -14.57 -35.96
CA ASP A 389 -10.24 -13.54 -35.77
C ASP A 389 -9.44 -13.68 -34.46
N TYR A 390 -9.82 -14.63 -33.60
CA TYR A 390 -9.20 -14.90 -32.31
C TYR A 390 -8.43 -16.22 -32.23
N THR A 391 -8.30 -17.00 -33.31
CA THR A 391 -7.55 -18.27 -33.30
C THR A 391 -6.09 -18.09 -32.87
N TRP A 392 -5.51 -16.92 -33.16
CA TRP A 392 -4.16 -16.55 -32.74
C TRP A 392 -3.95 -16.56 -31.22
N ILE A 393 -5.01 -16.38 -30.42
CA ILE A 393 -4.90 -16.40 -28.95
C ILE A 393 -4.43 -17.77 -28.45
N PHE A 394 -4.80 -18.84 -29.17
CA PHE A 394 -4.42 -20.22 -28.83
C PHE A 394 -2.92 -20.47 -28.97
N TYR A 395 -2.24 -19.74 -29.87
CA TYR A 395 -0.78 -19.78 -30.08
C TYR A 395 0.00 -18.91 -29.09
N LEU A 396 -0.68 -18.33 -28.09
CA LEU A 396 -0.06 -17.55 -27.02
C LEU A 396 -0.52 -18.02 -25.64
N LEU A 397 -1.28 -19.11 -25.54
CA LEU A 397 -1.89 -19.53 -24.28
C LEU A 397 -0.87 -19.88 -23.20
N GLY A 398 0.23 -20.52 -23.56
CA GLY A 398 1.33 -20.81 -22.64
C GLY A 398 2.05 -19.56 -22.19
N PHE A 399 2.27 -18.58 -23.08
CA PHE A 399 2.84 -17.29 -22.71
C PHE A 399 1.93 -16.50 -21.77
N ILE A 400 0.63 -16.43 -22.07
CA ILE A 400 -0.38 -15.80 -21.20
C ILE A 400 -0.41 -16.52 -19.85
N TYR A 401 -0.42 -17.85 -19.84
CA TYR A 401 -0.38 -18.66 -18.61
C TYR A 401 0.86 -18.37 -17.77
N PHE A 402 2.04 -18.31 -18.40
CA PHE A 402 3.30 -17.97 -17.75
C PHE A 402 3.20 -16.61 -17.07
N MET A 403 2.77 -15.57 -17.81
CA MET A 403 2.65 -14.21 -17.31
C MET A 403 1.67 -14.11 -16.15
N VAL A 404 0.48 -14.71 -16.28
CA VAL A 404 -0.55 -14.71 -15.21
C VAL A 404 -0.02 -15.40 -13.95
N MET A 405 0.64 -16.54 -14.08
CA MET A 405 1.15 -17.29 -12.92
C MET A 405 2.37 -16.62 -12.29
N TYR A 406 3.25 -16.03 -13.10
CA TYR A 406 4.36 -15.22 -12.62
C TYR A 406 3.86 -14.03 -11.79
N MET A 407 2.93 -13.24 -12.35
CA MET A 407 2.32 -12.09 -11.66
C MET A 407 1.63 -12.52 -10.36
N ARG A 408 0.84 -13.61 -10.37
CA ARG A 408 0.11 -14.10 -9.19
C ARG A 408 1.02 -14.53 -8.02
N TYR A 409 2.21 -15.05 -8.32
CA TYR A 409 3.14 -15.56 -7.31
C TYR A 409 4.09 -14.50 -6.79
N ARG A 410 4.57 -13.62 -7.68
CA ARG A 410 5.43 -12.49 -7.31
C ARG A 410 4.64 -11.33 -6.70
N ASN A 411 3.35 -11.20 -7.05
CA ASN A 411 2.51 -10.05 -6.76
C ASN A 411 3.21 -8.73 -7.16
N SER A 412 3.85 -8.71 -8.33
CA SER A 412 4.65 -7.57 -8.79
C SER A 412 3.83 -6.31 -9.04
N ASN A 413 2.54 -6.45 -9.31
CA ASN A 413 1.60 -5.36 -9.51
C ASN A 413 0.74 -5.04 -8.27
N ALA A 414 0.97 -5.74 -7.15
CA ALA A 414 0.25 -5.44 -5.93
C ALA A 414 0.64 -4.03 -5.44
N ARG A 415 -0.39 -3.24 -5.11
CA ARG A 415 -0.28 -1.90 -4.56
C ARG A 415 -1.51 -1.61 -3.70
N HIS A 416 -1.39 -0.63 -2.83
CA HIS A 416 -2.53 0.05 -2.24
C HIS A 416 -3.28 0.85 -3.31
N THR A 417 -4.61 0.79 -3.31
CA THR A 417 -5.45 1.61 -4.18
C THR A 417 -5.94 2.84 -3.42
N TYR A 418 -4.98 3.69 -3.03
CA TYR A 418 -5.24 4.91 -2.25
C TYR A 418 -6.30 5.81 -2.90
N GLU A 419 -6.43 5.79 -4.23
CA GLU A 419 -7.43 6.57 -4.97
C GLU A 419 -8.88 6.11 -4.73
N ARG A 420 -9.07 4.93 -4.13
CA ARG A 420 -10.38 4.34 -3.82
C ARG A 420 -10.58 4.07 -2.34
N GLU A 421 -9.49 3.76 -1.63
CA GLU A 421 -9.51 3.27 -0.25
C GLU A 421 -9.30 4.38 0.78
N THR A 422 -8.71 5.51 0.39
CA THR A 422 -8.57 6.68 1.27
C THR A 422 -9.92 7.38 1.42
N LYS A 423 -10.26 7.76 2.65
CA LYS A 423 -11.49 8.53 2.93
C LYS A 423 -11.33 9.95 2.40
N PHE A 424 -12.39 10.48 1.81
CA PHE A 424 -12.43 11.87 1.39
C PHE A 424 -13.87 12.38 1.36
N GLU A 425 -14.03 13.70 1.47
CA GLU A 425 -15.27 14.42 1.30
C GLU A 425 -15.11 15.52 0.25
N ILE A 426 -16.08 15.66 -0.65
CA ILE A 426 -16.13 16.75 -1.62
C ILE A 426 -17.12 17.80 -1.15
N LYS A 427 -16.70 19.06 -1.11
CA LYS A 427 -17.52 20.22 -0.77
C LYS A 427 -17.56 21.20 -1.96
N ASN A 428 -18.60 22.03 -2.02
CA ASN A 428 -18.73 23.13 -2.98
C ASN A 428 -18.56 22.75 -4.47
N MET A 429 -19.02 21.56 -4.87
CA MET A 429 -18.87 21.08 -6.26
C MET A 429 -19.62 21.96 -7.27
N GLN A 430 -18.86 22.56 -8.18
CA GLN A 430 -19.34 23.28 -9.36
C GLN A 430 -19.11 22.42 -10.61
N THR A 431 -20.14 22.29 -11.43
CA THR A 431 -20.10 21.52 -12.68
C THR A 431 -20.52 22.39 -13.87
N SER A 432 -19.82 22.24 -15.00
CA SER A 432 -20.18 22.90 -16.25
C SER A 432 -19.95 21.94 -17.42
N ASP A 433 -21.03 21.58 -18.11
CA ASP A 433 -21.04 20.63 -19.22
C ASP A 433 -21.70 21.29 -20.45
N GLN A 434 -20.92 21.65 -21.46
CA GLN A 434 -21.41 22.34 -22.66
C GLN A 434 -21.13 21.52 -23.91
N LYS A 435 -22.18 21.16 -24.67
CA LYS A 435 -22.02 20.45 -25.95
C LYS A 435 -21.31 21.36 -26.95
N ILE A 436 -20.25 20.86 -27.56
CA ILE A 436 -19.44 21.58 -28.56
C ILE A 436 -19.88 21.20 -29.97
N ARG A 437 -19.97 19.89 -30.24
CA ARG A 437 -20.24 19.34 -31.56
C ARG A 437 -20.73 17.89 -31.48
N THR A 438 -21.23 17.40 -32.60
CA THR A 438 -21.49 15.97 -32.83
C THR A 438 -20.52 15.48 -33.90
N MET A 439 -19.89 14.33 -33.66
CA MET A 439 -19.06 13.60 -34.62
C MET A 439 -19.84 12.40 -35.13
N HIS A 440 -19.76 12.14 -36.43
CA HIS A 440 -20.45 11.01 -37.05
C HIS A 440 -19.44 10.01 -37.59
N GLY A 441 -19.75 8.72 -37.50
CA GLY A 441 -18.94 7.66 -38.09
C GLY A 441 -17.63 7.37 -37.37
N VAL A 442 -17.57 7.63 -36.06
CA VAL A 442 -16.39 7.33 -35.23
C VAL A 442 -16.22 5.82 -35.14
N GLU A 443 -15.02 5.29 -35.36
CA GLU A 443 -14.79 3.83 -35.39
C GLU A 443 -14.39 3.26 -34.02
N SER A 444 -13.86 4.08 -33.13
CA SER A 444 -13.49 3.64 -31.78
C SER A 444 -14.74 3.58 -30.89
N SER A 445 -14.84 2.55 -30.05
CA SER A 445 -15.89 2.44 -29.02
C SER A 445 -15.62 3.29 -27.77
N SER A 446 -14.40 3.82 -27.64
CA SER A 446 -13.98 4.67 -26.53
C SER A 446 -13.14 5.86 -27.01
N MET A 447 -13.02 6.86 -26.15
CA MET A 447 -12.14 8.01 -26.34
C MET A 447 -10.69 7.58 -26.11
N SER A 448 -9.83 7.71 -27.13
CA SER A 448 -8.43 7.25 -27.09
C SER A 448 -7.56 7.97 -26.07
N GLU A 449 -7.89 9.24 -25.79
CA GLU A 449 -7.10 10.11 -24.92
C GLU A 449 -7.72 10.29 -23.52
N ALA A 450 -8.73 9.49 -23.17
CA ALA A 450 -9.34 9.57 -21.84
C ALA A 450 -8.32 9.33 -20.72
N ASN A 451 -8.27 10.25 -19.75
CA ASN A 451 -7.29 10.24 -18.66
C ASN A 451 -7.94 10.42 -17.27
N ASN A 452 -9.27 10.46 -17.17
CA ASN A 452 -10.00 10.62 -15.91
C ASN A 452 -9.77 9.50 -14.88
N LYS A 453 -9.25 8.36 -15.32
CA LYS A 453 -8.86 7.21 -14.47
C LYS A 453 -7.34 6.99 -14.39
N LEU A 454 -6.54 7.86 -15.02
CA LEU A 454 -5.10 7.76 -15.02
C LEU A 454 -4.53 8.32 -13.72
N LEU A 455 -3.61 7.57 -13.10
CA LEU A 455 -2.94 7.94 -11.84
C LEU A 455 -1.51 8.37 -12.15
N LYS A 456 -1.16 9.60 -11.81
CA LYS A 456 0.20 10.14 -11.95
C LYS A 456 1.18 9.40 -11.05
N GLY A 457 0.77 9.00 -9.84
CA GLY A 457 1.60 8.24 -8.91
C GLY A 457 2.00 6.84 -9.40
N LYS A 458 1.39 6.35 -10.48
CA LYS A 458 1.77 5.09 -11.13
C LYS A 458 2.95 5.25 -12.11
N ILE A 459 3.12 6.45 -12.69
CA ILE A 459 4.11 6.71 -13.76
C ILE A 459 5.53 6.79 -13.20
N SER A 460 5.71 7.18 -11.93
CA SER A 460 7.01 7.18 -11.26
C SER A 460 7.51 5.78 -10.86
N ALA A 461 6.63 4.78 -10.80
CA ALA A 461 6.98 3.42 -10.34
C ALA A 461 7.17 2.39 -11.48
N PHE A 462 6.65 2.65 -12.68
CA PHE A 462 6.78 1.76 -13.85
C PHE A 462 7.78 2.33 -14.86
N ASN A 463 9.06 2.06 -14.65
CA ASN A 463 10.08 2.26 -15.69
C ASN A 463 9.90 1.18 -16.78
N LEU A 464 9.91 1.59 -18.05
CA LEU A 464 9.68 0.73 -19.24
C LEU A 464 10.68 -0.44 -19.40
N ASP A 465 11.71 -0.52 -18.56
CA ASP A 465 12.76 -1.55 -18.62
C ASP A 465 12.28 -2.94 -18.14
N ASP A 466 11.16 -3.03 -17.42
CA ASP A 466 10.60 -4.32 -16.98
C ASP A 466 10.11 -5.21 -18.14
N PHE A 467 9.86 -4.64 -19.33
CA PHE A 467 9.52 -5.43 -20.52
C PHE A 467 10.73 -5.99 -21.26
N ARG A 468 11.92 -5.39 -21.12
CA ARG A 468 13.14 -5.84 -21.81
C ARG A 468 13.74 -7.10 -21.20
N ASP A 469 13.56 -7.32 -19.90
CA ASP A 469 14.12 -8.48 -19.20
C ASP A 469 13.22 -9.74 -19.25
N ILE A 470 11.94 -9.61 -19.57
CA ILE A 470 11.04 -10.75 -19.79
C ILE A 470 11.30 -11.41 -21.16
N ILE A 471 11.87 -10.64 -22.11
CA ILE A 471 12.25 -11.08 -23.45
C ILE A 471 13.78 -11.14 -23.57
N GLY A 472 14.50 -11.42 -22.48
CA GLY A 472 15.96 -11.34 -22.46
C GLY A 472 16.62 -12.09 -23.63
N LYS A 473 17.23 -11.32 -24.55
CA LYS A 473 18.07 -11.70 -25.69
C LYS A 473 17.53 -12.73 -26.68
#